data_AF-A0A6S6TWH7-F1
#
_entry.id   AF-A0A6S6TWH7-F1
#
_cell.length_a   1.000
_cell.length_b   1.000
_cell.length_c   1.000
_cell.angle_alpha   90.00
_cell.angle_beta   90.00
_cell.angle_gamma   90.00
#
_symmetry.space_group_name_H-M   'P 1'
#
loop_
_entity.id
_entity.type
_entity.pdbx_description
1 polymer ?
#
loop_
_entity_poly.entity_id
_entity_poly.type
_entity_poly.pdbx_seq_one_letter_code
_entity_poly.pdbx_strand_id
1 'polypeptide(L)'
;MPLSFVTPTLKQRHLLFGSREFTIKEGVSLIIREKSLLRQNETLIHLNTLQANPTFSSSFSVKWLLNSLLTFALSILFFYWARHFSLPVLYIPSAVFSLTTLLFCYRFFLYTTRLTIFRHASTHENYLFLWRNRPDQQQFDIFITSLTRAIQKARYTA
;
A
#
# COMPACT_ATOMS: atom_id res chain seq x y z
N MET A 1 -27.01 -30.27 6.85
CA MET A 1 -25.58 -29.89 6.90
C MET A 1 -25.50 -28.38 6.78
N PRO A 2 -25.08 -27.63 7.81
CA PRO A 2 -24.93 -26.19 7.68
C PRO A 2 -23.75 -25.94 6.75
N LEU A 3 -24.02 -25.25 5.63
CA LEU A 3 -22.99 -24.67 4.78
C LEU A 3 -22.18 -23.73 5.69
N SER A 4 -20.96 -24.14 6.05
CA SER A 4 -20.00 -23.21 6.65
C SER A 4 -19.77 -22.13 5.60
N PHE A 5 -20.46 -21.00 5.71
CA PHE A 5 -20.18 -19.82 4.91
C PHE A 5 -18.71 -19.51 5.16
N VAL A 6 -17.87 -19.82 4.16
CA VAL A 6 -16.46 -19.44 4.20
C VAL A 6 -16.48 -17.92 4.25
N THR A 7 -16.30 -17.37 5.45
CA THR A 7 -16.25 -15.92 5.64
C THR A 7 -15.03 -15.47 4.84
N PRO A 8 -15.20 -14.61 3.83
CA PRO A 8 -14.08 -14.14 3.05
C PRO A 8 -13.16 -13.38 4.00
N THR A 9 -11.94 -13.88 4.13
CA THR A 9 -10.88 -13.29 4.95
C THR A 9 -9.75 -12.84 4.06
N LEU A 10 -9.17 -11.69 4.39
CA LEU A 10 -8.01 -11.16 3.70
C LEU A 10 -6.91 -10.91 4.73
N LYS A 11 -5.78 -11.59 4.58
CA LYS A 11 -4.59 -11.41 5.41
C LYS A 11 -3.55 -10.61 4.66
N GLN A 12 -3.19 -9.45 5.20
CA GLN A 12 -2.17 -8.58 4.66
C GLN A 12 -1.02 -8.48 5.65
N ARG A 13 0.21 -8.77 5.19
CA ARG A 13 1.41 -8.61 6.01
C ARG A 13 2.28 -7.52 5.40
N HIS A 14 2.56 -6.49 6.18
CA HIS A 14 3.45 -5.41 5.80
C HIS A 14 4.66 -5.39 6.73
N LEU A 15 5.86 -5.21 6.18
CA LEU A 15 7.11 -5.24 6.95
C LEU A 15 7.12 -4.19 8.08
N LEU A 16 6.61 -2.99 7.81
CA LEU A 16 6.60 -1.86 8.75
C LEU A 16 5.31 -1.69 9.56
N PHE A 17 4.18 -2.22 9.07
CA PHE A 17 2.85 -1.97 9.67
C PHE A 17 2.25 -3.22 10.34
N GLY A 18 3.04 -4.30 10.44
CA GLY A 18 2.60 -5.55 11.03
C GLY A 18 1.66 -6.34 10.12
N SER A 19 0.80 -7.16 10.71
CA SER A 19 -0.20 -7.94 9.97
C SER A 19 -1.60 -7.41 10.23
N ARG A 20 -2.39 -7.25 9.17
CA ARG A 20 -3.81 -6.93 9.21
C ARG A 20 -4.61 -8.11 8.69
N GLU A 21 -5.66 -8.48 9.40
CA GLU A 21 -6.64 -9.47 8.97
C GLU A 21 -8.00 -8.80 8.86
N PHE A 22 -8.63 -8.92 7.70
CA PHE A 22 -9.94 -8.37 7.40
C PHE A 22 -10.93 -9.53 7.28
N THR A 23 -12.01 -9.49 8.05
CA THR A 23 -13.06 -10.51 8.04
C THR A 23 -14.41 -9.85 7.83
N ILE A 24 -15.15 -10.29 6.81
CA ILE A 24 -16.53 -9.81 6.59
C ILE A 24 -17.46 -10.67 7.44
N LYS A 25 -18.12 -10.06 8.43
CA LYS A 25 -19.07 -10.75 9.30
C LYS A 25 -20.50 -10.49 8.85
N GLU A 26 -21.14 -11.57 8.39
CA GLU A 26 -22.59 -11.67 8.11
C GLU A 26 -23.14 -10.61 7.14
N GLY A 27 -22.28 -9.97 6.35
CA GLY A 27 -22.70 -8.91 5.43
C GLY A 27 -23.18 -7.62 6.11
N VAL A 28 -22.87 -7.43 7.39
CA VAL A 28 -23.26 -6.23 8.16
C VAL A 28 -22.05 -5.44 8.64
N SER A 29 -20.96 -6.13 8.99
CA SER A 29 -19.75 -5.49 9.53
C SER A 29 -18.47 -6.07 8.95
N LEU A 30 -17.45 -5.22 8.87
CA LEU A 30 -16.07 -5.57 8.57
C LEU A 30 -15.27 -5.53 9.87
N ILE A 31 -14.67 -6.65 10.24
CA ILE A 31 -13.76 -6.75 11.37
C ILE A 31 -12.34 -6.61 10.86
N ILE A 32 -11.58 -5.70 11.45
CA ILE A 32 -10.17 -5.45 11.15
C ILE A 32 -9.36 -5.80 12.38
N ARG A 33 -8.50 -6.80 12.28
CA ARG A 33 -7.55 -7.18 13.33
C ARG A 33 -6.16 -6.75 12.92
N GLU A 34 -5.62 -5.75 13.61
CA GLU A 34 -4.27 -5.27 13.42
C GLU A 34 -3.37 -5.86 14.50
N LYS A 35 -2.33 -6.58 14.10
CA LYS A 35 -1.30 -7.11 14.99
C LYS A 35 0.02 -6.41 14.69
N SER A 36 0.41 -5.51 15.60
CA SER A 36 1.75 -4.94 15.66
C SER A 36 2.62 -5.75 16.64
N LEU A 37 3.93 -5.48 16.66
CA LEU A 37 4.89 -6.16 17.54
C LEU A 37 4.51 -6.11 19.04
N LEU A 38 3.77 -5.09 19.48
CA LEU A 38 3.46 -4.86 20.90
C LEU A 38 1.95 -4.70 21.18
N ARG A 39 1.11 -4.59 20.15
CA ARG A 39 -0.33 -4.32 20.32
C ARG A 39 -1.16 -5.10 19.31
N GLN A 40 -2.29 -5.60 19.79
CA GLN A 40 -3.36 -6.15 18.96
C GLN A 40 -4.57 -5.22 19.10
N ASN A 41 -5.02 -4.67 17.98
CA ASN A 41 -6.21 -3.84 17.92
C ASN A 41 -7.26 -4.55 17.05
N GLU A 42 -8.50 -4.56 17.51
CA GLU A 42 -9.64 -5.02 16.74
C GLU A 42 -10.60 -3.85 16.55
N THR A 43 -10.87 -3.53 15.30
CA THR A 43 -11.77 -2.44 14.91
C THR A 43 -12.93 -3.02 14.14
N LEU A 44 -14.15 -2.65 14.53
CA LEU A 44 -15.37 -3.04 13.83
C LEU A 44 -15.87 -1.85 13.02
N ILE A 45 -16.04 -2.04 11.71
CA ILE A 45 -16.59 -1.05 10.79
C ILE A 45 -17.93 -1.57 10.29
N HIS A 46 -19.00 -0.78 10.44
CA HIS A 46 -20.29 -1.12 9.84
C HIS A 46 -20.24 -0.91 8.33
N LEU A 47 -20.75 -1.86 7.55
CA LEU A 47 -20.64 -1.78 6.08
C LEU A 47 -21.48 -0.65 5.48
N ASN A 48 -22.54 -0.22 6.16
CA ASN A 48 -23.38 0.92 5.74
C ASN A 48 -22.62 2.25 5.77
N THR A 49 -21.49 2.35 6.50
CA THR A 49 -20.66 3.56 6.53
C THR A 49 -19.69 3.63 5.36
N LEU A 50 -19.53 2.56 4.57
CA LEU A 50 -18.60 2.50 3.45
C LEU A 50 -19.32 2.73 2.12
N GLN A 51 -18.65 3.40 1.17
CA GLN A 51 -19.12 3.48 -0.21
C GLN A 51 -18.75 2.20 -0.99
N ALA A 52 -19.69 1.66 -1.75
CA ALA A 52 -19.48 0.45 -2.55
C ALA A 52 -18.50 0.62 -3.73
N ASN A 53 -18.15 1.87 -4.07
CA ASN A 53 -17.27 2.21 -5.19
C ASN A 53 -15.86 2.53 -4.67
N PRO A 54 -14.94 1.54 -4.59
CA PRO A 54 -13.59 1.81 -4.16
C PRO A 54 -12.83 2.65 -5.18
N THR A 55 -11.96 3.53 -4.69
CA THR A 55 -10.99 4.25 -5.53
C THR A 55 -9.67 3.48 -5.54
N PHE A 56 -9.12 3.23 -6.72
CA PHE A 56 -7.77 2.67 -6.84
C PHE A 56 -6.75 3.80 -6.88
N SER A 57 -5.80 3.79 -5.96
CA SER A 57 -4.76 4.81 -5.86
C SER A 57 -3.39 4.18 -5.70
N SER A 58 -2.38 4.77 -6.31
CA SER A 58 -0.98 4.43 -6.08
C SER A 58 -0.38 5.49 -5.17
N SER A 59 0.03 5.09 -3.96
CA SER A 59 0.84 5.96 -3.11
C SER A 59 2.29 5.83 -3.56
N PHE A 60 2.75 6.85 -4.29
CA PHE A 60 4.15 6.97 -4.67
C PHE A 60 4.93 7.59 -3.53
N SER A 61 6.05 6.98 -3.17
CA SER A 61 6.96 7.59 -2.21
C SER A 61 7.84 8.63 -2.92
N VAL A 62 7.24 9.77 -3.25
CA VAL A 62 7.85 10.87 -4.03
C VAL A 62 9.18 11.32 -3.43
N LYS A 63 9.32 11.27 -2.10
CA LYS A 63 10.58 11.56 -1.39
C LYS A 63 11.74 10.69 -1.88
N TRP A 64 11.54 9.39 -2.04
CA TRP A 64 12.60 8.49 -2.52
C TRP A 64 12.91 8.72 -4.01
N LEU A 65 11.88 9.00 -4.80
CA LEU A 65 12.04 9.34 -6.22
C LEU A 65 12.87 10.62 -6.40
N LEU A 66 12.53 11.68 -5.66
CA LEU A 66 13.20 12.97 -5.76
C LEU A 66 14.65 12.91 -5.26
N ASN A 67 14.89 12.18 -4.16
CA ASN A 67 16.24 11.90 -3.68
C ASN A 67 17.07 11.08 -4.68
N SER A 68 16.45 10.10 -5.33
CA SER A 68 17.11 9.31 -6.39
C SER A 68 17.49 10.20 -7.57
N LEU A 69 16.58 11.05 -8.03
CA LEU A 69 16.83 11.97 -9.14
C LEU A 69 17.95 12.97 -8.83
N LEU A 70 17.93 13.56 -7.63
CA LEU A 70 18.96 14.50 -7.18
C LEU A 70 20.35 13.85 -7.10
N THR A 71 20.44 12.68 -6.48
CA THR A 71 21.71 11.94 -6.37
C THR A 71 22.22 11.48 -7.73
N PHE A 72 21.32 11.09 -8.64
CA PHE A 72 21.70 10.71 -9.99
C PHE A 72 22.27 11.89 -10.78
N ALA A 73 21.64 13.06 -10.67
CA ALA A 73 22.13 14.28 -11.30
C ALA A 73 23.53 14.67 -10.79
N LEU A 74 23.77 14.56 -9.47
CA LEU A 74 25.10 14.78 -8.88
C LEU A 74 26.12 13.75 -9.38
N SER A 75 25.73 12.47 -9.48
CA SER A 75 26.59 11.42 -10.03
C SER A 75 27.05 11.74 -11.46
N ILE A 76 26.13 12.18 -12.32
CA ILE A 76 26.41 12.57 -13.71
C ILE A 76 27.32 13.80 -13.73
N LEU A 77 27.04 14.81 -12.90
CA LEU A 77 27.85 16.03 -12.83
C LEU A 77 29.31 15.73 -12.46
N PHE A 78 29.52 14.92 -11.42
CA PHE A 78 30.87 14.51 -11.02
C PHE A 78 31.57 13.69 -12.09
N PHE A 79 30.85 12.78 -12.76
CA PHE A 79 31.40 12.01 -13.87
C PHE A 79 31.81 12.90 -15.05
N TYR A 80 30.96 13.87 -15.40
CA TYR A 80 31.22 14.84 -16.46
C TYR A 80 32.46 15.69 -16.17
N TRP A 81 32.58 16.23 -14.95
CA TRP A 81 33.76 16.99 -14.53
C TRP A 81 35.03 16.12 -14.43
N ALA A 82 34.92 14.89 -13.93
CA ALA A 82 36.05 13.96 -13.90
C ALA A 82 36.65 13.75 -15.30
N ARG A 83 35.76 13.58 -16.29
CA ARG A 83 36.14 13.41 -17.70
C ARG A 83 36.65 14.69 -18.34
N HIS A 84 36.00 15.83 -18.10
CA HIS A 84 36.33 17.09 -18.77
C HIS A 84 37.61 17.74 -18.23
N PHE A 85 37.82 17.71 -16.91
CA PHE A 85 38.98 18.32 -16.26
C PHE A 85 40.11 17.33 -15.92
N SER A 86 39.98 16.07 -16.34
CA SER A 86 40.96 15.00 -16.04
C SER A 86 41.26 14.85 -14.55
N LEU A 87 40.23 14.97 -13.70
CA LEU A 87 40.32 14.87 -12.24
C LEU A 87 39.88 13.47 -11.79
N PRO A 88 40.79 12.48 -11.68
CA PRO A 88 40.41 11.10 -11.39
C PRO A 88 39.77 10.92 -10.01
N VAL A 89 40.08 11.82 -9.07
CA VAL A 89 39.50 11.83 -7.72
C VAL A 89 37.97 11.94 -7.75
N LEU A 90 37.39 12.60 -8.76
CA LEU A 90 35.95 12.78 -8.89
C LEU A 90 35.19 11.52 -9.34
N TYR A 91 35.87 10.47 -9.82
CA TYR A 91 35.22 9.19 -10.09
C TYR A 91 34.74 8.50 -8.80
N ILE A 92 35.45 8.70 -7.68
CA ILE A 92 35.08 8.13 -6.38
C ILE A 92 33.70 8.63 -5.91
N PRO A 93 33.45 9.94 -5.73
CA PRO A 93 32.13 10.43 -5.33
C PRO A 93 31.07 10.11 -6.38
N SER A 94 31.38 10.12 -7.69
CA SER A 94 30.43 9.70 -8.73
C SER A 94 29.96 8.25 -8.52
N ALA A 95 30.88 7.32 -8.26
CA ALA A 95 30.52 5.93 -7.98
C ALA A 95 29.65 5.79 -6.71
N VAL A 96 30.00 6.52 -5.64
CA VAL A 96 29.21 6.53 -4.39
C VAL A 96 27.80 7.07 -4.63
N PHE A 97 27.66 8.19 -5.35
CA PHE A 97 26.35 8.74 -5.67
C PHE A 97 25.52 7.80 -6.54
N SER A 98 26.12 7.17 -7.56
CA SER A 98 25.44 6.16 -8.38
C SER A 98 24.91 4.98 -7.54
N LEU A 99 25.71 4.47 -6.59
CA LEU A 99 25.27 3.42 -5.67
C LEU A 99 24.11 3.88 -4.79
N THR A 100 24.17 5.11 -4.26
CA THR A 100 23.08 5.66 -3.44
C THR A 100 21.79 5.89 -4.25
N THR A 101 21.89 6.29 -5.51
CA THR A 101 20.76 6.36 -6.44
C THR A 101 20.09 4.99 -6.59
N LEU A 102 20.86 3.91 -6.78
CA LEU A 102 20.30 2.56 -6.86
C LEU A 102 19.55 2.16 -5.58
N LEU A 103 20.11 2.49 -4.41
CA LEU A 103 19.45 2.26 -3.12
C LEU A 103 18.14 3.04 -2.98
N PHE A 104 18.11 4.30 -3.41
CA PHE A 104 16.89 5.11 -3.39
C PHE A 104 15.85 4.65 -4.41
N CYS A 105 16.26 4.24 -5.61
CA CYS A 105 15.38 3.58 -6.58
C CYS A 105 14.78 2.29 -6.02
N TYR A 106 15.61 1.43 -5.41
CA TYR A 106 15.13 0.21 -4.77
C TYR A 106 14.11 0.50 -3.68
N ARG A 107 14.38 1.49 -2.81
CA ARG A 107 13.43 1.95 -1.79
C ARG A 107 12.16 2.54 -2.40
N PHE A 108 12.28 3.31 -3.47
CA PHE A 108 11.12 3.85 -4.19
C PHE A 108 10.20 2.72 -4.67
N PHE A 109 10.74 1.68 -5.30
CA PHE A 109 9.93 0.54 -5.74
C PHE A 109 9.36 -0.26 -4.57
N LEU A 110 10.13 -0.47 -3.50
CA LEU A 110 9.68 -1.20 -2.31
C LEU A 110 8.54 -0.48 -1.58
N TYR A 111 8.60 0.85 -1.51
CA TYR A 111 7.60 1.68 -0.82
C TYR A 111 6.49 2.20 -1.74
N THR A 112 6.57 1.99 -3.05
CA THR A 112 5.45 2.27 -3.96
C THR A 112 4.38 1.22 -3.72
N THR A 113 3.29 1.64 -3.08
CA THR A 113 2.19 0.76 -2.71
C THR A 113 0.96 1.05 -3.55
N ARG A 114 0.34 -0.02 -4.06
CA ARG A 114 -0.97 0.05 -4.70
C ARG A 114 -2.04 -0.13 -3.62
N LEU A 115 -2.94 0.84 -3.52
CA LEU A 115 -3.99 0.92 -2.52
C LEU A 115 -5.36 0.87 -3.17
N THR A 116 -6.28 0.17 -2.52
CA THR A 116 -7.71 0.26 -2.78
C THR A 116 -8.34 0.96 -1.59
N ILE A 117 -9.00 2.09 -1.84
CA ILE A 117 -9.50 2.99 -0.81
C ILE A 117 -11.02 2.97 -0.84
N PHE A 118 -11.66 2.64 0.29
CA PHE A 118 -13.09 2.84 0.47
C PHE A 118 -13.32 4.15 1.22
N ARG A 119 -14.24 4.95 0.71
CA ARG A 119 -14.63 6.22 1.31
C ARG A 119 -15.79 6.02 2.27
N HIS A 120 -15.93 6.95 3.21
CA HIS A 120 -17.08 7.02 4.08
C HIS A 120 -18.31 7.52 3.31
N ALA A 121 -19.47 6.90 3.52
CA ALA A 121 -20.69 7.15 2.75
C ALA A 121 -21.25 8.57 2.94
N SER A 122 -21.15 9.12 4.16
CA SER A 122 -21.67 10.45 4.48
C SER A 122 -20.66 11.56 4.25
N THR A 123 -19.40 11.36 4.67
CA THR A 123 -18.38 12.42 4.69
C THR A 123 -17.49 12.43 3.46
N HIS A 124 -17.56 11.38 2.62
CA HIS A 124 -16.72 11.22 1.43
C HIS A 124 -15.20 11.14 1.70
N GLU A 125 -14.80 11.05 2.97
CA GLU A 125 -13.41 10.94 3.39
C GLU A 125 -12.86 9.53 3.20
N ASN A 126 -11.54 9.40 3.02
CA ASN A 126 -10.88 8.11 2.89
C ASN A 126 -10.89 7.37 4.24
N TYR A 127 -11.58 6.24 4.32
CA TYR A 127 -11.86 5.57 5.58
C TYR A 127 -11.13 4.23 5.72
N LEU A 128 -11.12 3.42 4.66
CA LEU A 128 -10.49 2.11 4.66
C LEU A 128 -9.44 2.03 3.56
N PHE A 129 -8.21 1.66 3.93
CA PHE A 129 -7.10 1.48 3.01
C PHE A 129 -6.71 0.00 2.96
N LEU A 130 -6.80 -0.61 1.78
CA LEU A 130 -6.41 -2.01 1.55
C LEU A 130 -5.20 -2.07 0.61
N TRP A 131 -4.17 -2.81 1.01
CA TRP A 131 -2.97 -2.98 0.18
C TRP A 131 -3.19 -4.06 -0.89
N ARG A 132 -3.07 -3.69 -2.16
CA ARG A 132 -3.20 -4.64 -3.28
C ARG A 132 -1.97 -5.54 -3.43
N ASN A 133 -0.80 -5.08 -2.97
CA ASN A 133 0.47 -5.80 -3.12
C ASN A 133 0.70 -6.77 -1.94
N ARG A 134 0.33 -8.05 -2.16
CA ARG A 134 0.70 -9.29 -1.43
C ARG A 134 -0.35 -9.88 -0.45
N PRO A 135 -0.46 -11.24 -0.38
CA PRO A 135 0.29 -12.25 -1.15
C PRO A 135 -0.44 -12.77 -2.39
N ASP A 136 -1.77 -12.77 -2.44
CA ASP A 136 -2.54 -13.39 -3.52
C ASP A 136 -3.54 -12.39 -4.11
N GLN A 137 -3.27 -11.96 -5.34
CA GLN A 137 -4.11 -11.00 -6.05
C GLN A 137 -5.51 -11.57 -6.32
N GLN A 138 -5.64 -12.88 -6.51
CA GLN A 138 -6.95 -13.51 -6.69
C GLN A 138 -7.76 -13.47 -5.39
N GLN A 139 -7.15 -13.78 -4.25
CA GLN A 139 -7.81 -13.64 -2.94
C GLN A 139 -8.20 -12.19 -2.66
N PHE A 140 -7.35 -11.23 -3.03
CA PHE A 140 -7.65 -9.81 -2.92
C PHE A 140 -8.86 -9.42 -3.78
N ASP A 141 -8.87 -9.78 -5.07
CA ASP A 141 -9.93 -9.42 -6.01
C ASP A 141 -11.27 -10.09 -5.62
N ILE A 142 -11.23 -11.35 -5.16
CA ILE A 142 -12.39 -12.06 -4.59
C ILE A 142 -12.91 -11.34 -3.33
N PHE A 143 -12.02 -10.93 -2.43
CA PHE A 143 -12.37 -10.22 -1.21
C PHE A 143 -13.01 -8.87 -1.51
N ILE A 144 -12.42 -8.05 -2.40
CA ILE A 144 -12.97 -6.75 -2.80
C ILE A 144 -14.35 -6.91 -3.42
N THR A 145 -14.53 -7.88 -4.33
CA THR A 145 -15.82 -8.16 -4.95
C THR A 145 -16.87 -8.56 -3.92
N SER A 146 -16.48 -9.41 -2.96
CA SER A 146 -17.35 -9.84 -1.86
C SER A 146 -17.72 -8.68 -0.94
N LEU A 147 -16.75 -7.81 -0.63
CA LEU A 147 -16.94 -6.62 0.20
C LEU A 147 -17.87 -5.61 -0.46
N THR A 148 -17.68 -5.31 -1.74
CA THR A 148 -18.54 -4.41 -2.50
C THR A 148 -19.98 -4.93 -2.55
N ARG A 149 -20.19 -6.24 -2.79
CA ARG A 149 -21.53 -6.85 -2.75
C ARG A 149 -22.16 -6.77 -1.36
N ALA A 150 -21.38 -7.01 -0.30
CA ALA A 150 -21.85 -6.93 1.06
C ALA A 150 -22.25 -5.49 1.45
N ILE A 151 -21.47 -4.48 1.06
CA ILE A 151 -21.77 -3.06 1.27
C ILE A 151 -23.06 -2.66 0.54
N GLN A 152 -23.22 -3.07 -0.73
CA GLN A 152 -24.44 -2.81 -1.49
C GLN A 152 -25.65 -3.41 -0.78
N LYS A 153 -25.58 -4.69 -0.40
CA LYS A 153 -26.67 -5.37 0.30
C LYS A 153 -27.03 -4.67 1.61
N ALA A 154 -26.04 -4.36 2.45
CA ALA A 154 -26.24 -3.68 3.74
C ALA A 154 -26.92 -2.31 3.58
N ARG A 155 -26.67 -1.61 2.47
CA ARG A 155 -27.26 -0.30 2.19
C ARG A 155 -28.71 -0.38 1.70
N TYR A 156 -29.11 -1.47 1.03
CA TYR A 156 -30.50 -1.68 0.62
C TYR A 156 -31.39 -2.20 1.76
N THR A 157 -30.80 -2.79 2.80
CA THR A 157 -31.51 -3.33 3.96
C THR A 157 -31.58 -2.38 5.16
N ALA A 158 -30.90 -1.23 5.09
CA ALA A 158 -30.88 -0.18 6.10
C ALA A 158 -31.86 0.94 5.72
#